data_AF-A0A5K7ZE06-F1
#
_entry.id   AF-A0A5K7ZE06-F1
#
_cell.length_a   1.000
_cell.length_b   1.000
_cell.length_c   1.000
_cell.angle_alpha   90.00
_cell.angle_beta   90.00
_cell.angle_gamma   90.00
#
_symmetry.space_group_name_H-M   'P 1'
#
loop_
_entity.id
_entity.type
_entity.pdbx_description
1 polymer ?
#
loop_
_entity_poly.entity_id
_entity_poly.type
_entity_poly.pdbx_seq_one_letter_code
_entity_poly.pdbx_strand_id
1 'polypeptide(L)'
;MKKICLVVLMLGLFAATVLADEPVPLSQQAMQSVQQQSREMSAVGIPEAQAQKMLTQMVQNRFQERNRIRAKQIVMSAAKMGLPTEPVMSKAMEGMAKQVREQQVIRAMETVRSRYAYANRLAKTLSDDKANIDTLTHSIADSMAAGMKSRNMDAIIDQLQTQSRQQTATRNRTEMDQLAIQTVQTIRTMARMGYDSSKVASAVGQALRNQYTHQEMKQLRARIAKQTHQDLGRLVATQHAGSIGKGSNDGSAGGSGAGGGSGSGSGGSGGGGSGGGGSGGSGGGSGGGSGGSGGGGAGGPGGAK
;
A
#
# COMPACT_ATOMS: atom_id res chain seq x y z
N MET A 1 -42.30 30.81 -19.77
CA MET A 1 -41.71 30.10 -20.93
C MET A 1 -40.17 30.18 -21.01
N LYS A 2 -39.51 31.28 -20.61
CA LYS A 2 -38.03 31.40 -20.67
C LYS A 2 -37.23 30.49 -19.72
N LYS A 3 -37.83 29.96 -18.65
CA LYS A 3 -37.15 29.08 -17.66
C LYS A 3 -37.07 27.61 -18.07
N ILE A 4 -37.89 27.16 -19.03
CA ILE A 4 -37.90 25.76 -19.50
C ILE A 4 -36.82 25.52 -20.57
N CYS A 5 -36.49 26.52 -21.41
CA CYS A 5 -35.40 26.39 -22.39
C CYS A 5 -34.00 26.24 -21.76
N LEU A 6 -33.78 26.74 -20.53
CA LEU A 6 -32.46 26.73 -19.91
C LEU A 6 -32.11 25.35 -19.28
N VAL A 7 -33.13 24.61 -18.83
CA VAL A 7 -32.95 23.24 -18.30
C VAL A 7 -32.64 22.24 -19.42
N VAL A 8 -33.22 22.43 -20.62
CA VAL A 8 -32.93 21.57 -21.79
C VAL A 8 -31.53 21.82 -22.35
N LEU A 9 -31.01 23.06 -22.26
CA LEU A 9 -29.65 23.39 -22.71
C LEU A 9 -28.56 22.81 -21.79
N MET A 10 -28.81 22.74 -20.47
CA MET A 10 -27.90 22.12 -19.50
C MET A 10 -27.90 20.58 -19.56
N LEU A 11 -29.00 19.96 -19.98
CA LEU A 11 -29.07 18.50 -20.17
C LEU A 11 -28.38 18.03 -21.47
N GLY A 12 -28.24 18.90 -22.47
CA GLY A 12 -27.60 18.58 -23.75
C GLY A 12 -26.06 18.61 -23.73
N LEU A 13 -25.44 19.18 -22.70
CA LEU A 13 -23.98 19.35 -22.60
C LEU A 13 -23.24 18.23 -21.85
N PHE A 14 -23.97 17.25 -21.29
CA PHE A 14 -23.39 16.03 -20.70
C PHE A 14 -23.37 14.83 -21.66
N ALA A 15 -23.82 14.99 -22.91
CA ALA A 15 -23.60 14.02 -23.98
C ALA A 15 -22.22 14.18 -24.65
N ALA A 16 -21.23 14.70 -23.92
CA ALA A 16 -19.83 14.67 -24.33
C ALA A 16 -19.36 13.21 -24.28
N THR A 17 -19.61 12.52 -25.40
CA THR A 17 -18.86 11.40 -25.94
C THR A 17 -17.83 10.82 -24.97
N VAL A 18 -18.27 9.84 -24.17
CA VAL A 18 -17.37 8.77 -23.76
C VAL A 18 -16.99 8.05 -25.04
N LEU A 19 -16.00 8.61 -25.77
CA LEU A 19 -15.23 7.84 -26.73
C LEU A 19 -14.58 6.76 -25.89
N ALA A 20 -15.14 5.55 -25.95
CA ALA A 20 -14.50 4.36 -25.44
C ALA A 20 -13.11 4.36 -26.10
N ASP A 21 -12.08 4.63 -25.31
CA ASP A 21 -10.69 4.64 -25.74
C ASP A 21 -10.38 3.20 -26.19
N GLU A 22 -10.63 2.92 -27.47
CA GLU A 22 -10.40 1.59 -28.01
C GLU A 22 -8.91 1.28 -27.85
N PRO A 23 -8.56 0.13 -27.25
CA PRO A 23 -7.18 -0.20 -26.97
C PRO A 23 -6.44 -0.27 -28.31
N VAL A 24 -5.55 0.69 -28.55
CA VAL A 24 -4.72 0.74 -29.77
C VAL A 24 -4.03 -0.62 -29.92
N PRO A 25 -4.28 -1.35 -31.02
CA PRO A 25 -3.70 -2.68 -31.21
C PRO A 25 -2.17 -2.56 -31.26
N LEU A 26 -1.48 -3.43 -30.53
CA LEU A 26 -0.03 -3.48 -30.53
C LEU A 26 0.48 -3.90 -31.92
N SER A 27 1.57 -3.27 -32.38
CA SER A 27 2.22 -3.70 -33.61
C SER A 27 2.72 -5.14 -33.49
N GLN A 28 2.72 -5.89 -34.59
CA GLN A 28 3.19 -7.28 -34.63
C GLN A 28 4.63 -7.41 -34.09
N GLN A 29 5.50 -6.46 -34.44
CA GLN A 29 6.87 -6.39 -33.92
C GLN A 29 6.91 -6.19 -32.40
N ALA A 30 6.05 -5.33 -31.85
CA ALA A 30 5.99 -5.12 -30.40
C ALA A 30 5.51 -6.38 -29.67
N MET A 31 4.51 -7.09 -30.21
CA MET A 31 4.04 -8.35 -29.63
C MET A 31 5.12 -9.44 -29.62
N GLN A 32 5.86 -9.59 -30.72
CA GLN A 32 6.99 -10.54 -30.80
C GLN A 32 8.09 -10.20 -29.78
N SER A 33 8.42 -8.91 -29.65
CA SER A 33 9.40 -8.45 -28.65
C SER A 33 8.94 -8.77 -27.22
N VAL A 34 7.67 -8.51 -26.90
CA VAL A 34 7.09 -8.84 -25.58
C VAL A 34 7.14 -10.33 -25.30
N GLN A 35 6.79 -11.19 -26.28
CA GLN A 35 6.85 -12.65 -26.13
C GLN A 35 8.28 -13.16 -25.93
N GLN A 36 9.26 -12.63 -26.68
CA GLN A 36 10.65 -13.01 -26.49
C GLN A 36 11.15 -12.61 -25.09
N GLN A 37 10.87 -11.38 -24.67
CA GLN A 37 11.28 -10.88 -23.36
C GLN A 37 10.58 -11.61 -22.20
N SER A 38 9.31 -12.01 -22.33
CA SER A 38 8.62 -12.79 -21.30
C SER A 38 9.22 -14.18 -21.14
N ARG A 39 9.63 -14.83 -22.24
CA ARG A 39 10.36 -16.11 -22.20
C ARG A 39 11.72 -15.97 -21.50
N GLU A 40 12.48 -14.91 -21.78
CA GLU A 40 13.73 -14.61 -21.06
C GLU A 40 13.52 -14.45 -19.55
N MET A 41 12.43 -13.80 -19.13
CA MET A 41 12.07 -13.66 -17.72
C MET A 41 11.64 -15.01 -17.11
N SER A 42 10.92 -15.83 -17.87
CA SER A 42 10.51 -17.19 -17.48
C SER A 42 11.71 -18.10 -17.21
N ALA A 43 12.78 -17.97 -18.01
CA ALA A 43 14.02 -18.73 -17.82
C ALA A 43 14.71 -18.48 -16.46
N VAL A 44 14.37 -17.40 -15.74
CA VAL A 44 14.87 -17.12 -14.38
C VAL A 44 13.80 -17.31 -13.29
N GLY A 45 12.71 -18.02 -13.60
CA GLY A 45 11.67 -18.40 -12.64
C GLY A 45 10.54 -17.37 -12.46
N ILE A 46 10.39 -16.40 -13.37
CA ILE A 46 9.27 -15.44 -13.32
C ILE A 46 8.08 -16.00 -14.11
N PRO A 47 6.85 -16.04 -13.57
CA PRO A 47 5.70 -16.52 -14.33
C PRO A 47 5.50 -15.77 -15.65
N GLU A 48 5.57 -16.49 -16.78
CA GLU A 48 5.56 -15.89 -18.13
C GLU A 48 4.33 -15.00 -18.36
N ALA A 49 3.15 -15.44 -17.93
CA ALA A 49 1.91 -14.66 -18.06
C ALA A 49 1.97 -13.30 -17.33
N GLN A 50 2.61 -13.25 -16.14
CA GLN A 50 2.76 -12.00 -15.39
C GLN A 50 3.80 -11.09 -16.06
N ALA A 51 4.92 -11.65 -16.52
CA ALA A 51 5.94 -10.92 -17.26
C ALA A 51 5.37 -10.32 -18.56
N GLN A 52 4.64 -11.13 -19.35
CA GLN A 52 3.99 -10.70 -20.58
C GLN A 52 2.97 -9.59 -20.31
N LYS A 53 2.16 -9.72 -19.25
CA LYS A 53 1.19 -8.68 -18.85
C LYS A 53 1.89 -7.36 -18.53
N MET A 54 2.95 -7.38 -17.71
CA MET A 54 3.70 -6.18 -17.36
C MET A 54 4.32 -5.51 -18.59
N LEU A 55 4.97 -6.28 -19.47
CA LEU A 55 5.65 -5.76 -20.66
C LEU A 55 4.66 -5.19 -21.69
N THR A 56 3.53 -5.89 -21.91
CA THR A 56 2.41 -5.40 -22.74
C THR A 56 1.92 -4.05 -22.23
N GLN A 57 1.69 -3.92 -20.92
CA GLN A 57 1.24 -2.67 -20.31
C GLN A 57 2.27 -1.54 -20.49
N MET A 58 3.57 -1.83 -20.41
CA MET A 58 4.61 -0.82 -20.66
C MET A 58 4.60 -0.34 -22.11
N VAL A 59 4.34 -1.21 -23.09
CA VAL A 59 4.21 -0.80 -24.49
C VAL A 59 2.97 0.07 -24.70
N GLN A 60 1.83 -0.32 -24.13
CA GLN A 60 0.58 0.44 -24.21
C GLN A 60 0.71 1.83 -23.57
N ASN A 61 1.43 1.92 -22.44
CA ASN A 61 1.74 3.18 -21.77
C ASN A 61 2.92 3.94 -22.40
N ARG A 62 3.38 3.53 -23.60
CA ARG A 62 4.43 4.17 -24.39
C ARG A 62 5.74 4.40 -23.63
N PHE A 63 6.11 3.47 -22.76
CA PHE A 63 7.41 3.52 -22.08
C PHE A 63 8.54 3.49 -23.11
N GLN A 64 9.56 4.31 -22.90
CA GLN A 64 10.76 4.28 -23.72
C GLN A 64 11.45 2.91 -23.60
N GLU A 65 12.04 2.43 -24.70
CA GLU A 65 12.65 1.09 -24.72
C GLU A 65 13.70 0.90 -23.61
N ARG A 66 14.53 1.92 -23.37
CA ARG A 66 15.50 1.92 -22.26
C ARG A 66 14.86 1.66 -20.89
N ASN A 67 13.67 2.20 -20.64
CA ASN A 67 12.97 2.03 -19.36
C ASN A 67 12.28 0.68 -19.27
N ARG A 68 11.76 0.15 -20.39
CA ARG A 68 11.24 -1.24 -20.44
C ARG A 68 12.34 -2.25 -20.12
N ILE A 69 13.50 -2.11 -20.75
CA ILE A 69 14.68 -2.96 -20.47
C ILE A 69 15.10 -2.84 -19.01
N ARG A 70 15.17 -1.62 -18.45
CA ARG A 70 15.51 -1.43 -17.03
C ARG A 70 14.48 -2.06 -16.10
N ALA A 71 13.18 -1.91 -16.37
CA ALA A 71 12.13 -2.56 -15.59
C ALA A 71 12.28 -4.09 -15.60
N LYS A 72 12.48 -4.69 -16.79
CA LYS A 72 12.77 -6.12 -16.97
C LYS A 72 13.97 -6.54 -16.10
N GLN A 73 15.08 -5.82 -16.18
CA GLN A 73 16.29 -6.11 -15.41
C GLN A 73 16.07 -6.04 -13.90
N ILE A 74 15.27 -5.09 -13.40
CA ILE A 74 14.94 -5.00 -11.96
C ILE A 74 14.20 -6.26 -11.49
N VAL A 75 13.22 -6.74 -12.26
CA VAL A 75 12.44 -7.95 -11.93
C VAL A 75 13.30 -9.21 -12.04
N MET A 76 14.09 -9.36 -13.11
CA MET A 76 15.02 -10.48 -13.27
C MET A 76 16.08 -10.52 -12.16
N SER A 77 16.58 -9.35 -11.75
CA SER A 77 17.50 -9.23 -10.62
C SER A 77 16.86 -9.69 -9.30
N ALA A 78 15.59 -9.34 -9.06
CA ALA A 78 14.85 -9.85 -7.89
C ALA A 78 14.73 -11.38 -7.92
N ALA A 79 14.35 -11.95 -9.06
CA ALA A 79 14.22 -13.39 -9.25
C ALA A 79 15.53 -14.14 -9.01
N LYS A 80 16.64 -13.66 -9.59
CA LYS A 80 17.98 -14.24 -9.42
C LYS A 80 18.47 -14.23 -7.97
N MET A 81 18.04 -13.27 -7.16
CA MET A 81 18.34 -13.20 -5.73
C MET A 81 17.39 -14.06 -4.88
N GLY A 82 16.46 -14.78 -5.49
CA GLY A 82 15.43 -15.56 -4.80
C GLY A 82 14.42 -14.67 -4.06
N LEU A 83 14.21 -13.42 -4.51
CA LEU A 83 13.24 -12.50 -3.93
C LEU A 83 11.87 -12.65 -4.62
N PRO A 84 10.76 -12.33 -3.93
CA PRO A 84 9.46 -12.28 -4.57
C PRO A 84 9.43 -11.20 -5.66
N THR A 85 9.02 -11.60 -6.86
CA THR A 85 8.98 -10.74 -8.05
C THR A 85 7.65 -10.03 -8.21
N GLU A 86 6.56 -10.62 -7.68
CA GLU A 86 5.19 -10.08 -7.74
C GLU A 86 5.11 -8.65 -7.19
N PRO A 87 5.67 -8.30 -6.00
CA PRO A 87 5.55 -6.94 -5.48
C PRO A 87 6.22 -5.89 -6.37
N VAL A 88 7.32 -6.27 -7.04
CA VAL A 88 8.06 -5.38 -7.96
C VAL A 88 7.25 -5.15 -9.25
N MET A 89 6.68 -6.21 -9.83
CA MET A 89 5.82 -6.14 -11.01
C MET A 89 4.51 -5.40 -10.72
N SER A 90 3.87 -5.70 -9.58
CA SER A 90 2.66 -5.04 -9.11
C SER A 90 2.88 -3.55 -8.92
N LYS A 91 4.07 -3.12 -8.46
CA LYS A 91 4.40 -1.69 -8.39
C LYS A 91 4.51 -1.03 -9.76
N ALA A 92 5.05 -1.75 -10.75
CA ALA A 92 5.08 -1.27 -12.12
C ALA A 92 3.66 -1.08 -12.68
N MET A 93 2.82 -2.11 -12.54
CA MET A 93 1.43 -2.10 -13.00
C MET A 93 0.59 -1.03 -12.31
N GLU A 94 0.75 -0.85 -10.99
CA GLU A 94 0.10 0.21 -10.23
C GLU A 94 0.50 1.60 -10.74
N GLY A 95 1.79 1.82 -11.00
CA GLY A 95 2.29 3.08 -11.54
C GLY A 95 1.72 3.39 -12.93
N MET A 96 1.69 2.39 -13.82
CA MET A 96 1.10 2.52 -15.16
C MET A 96 -0.40 2.80 -15.10
N ALA A 97 -1.15 2.06 -14.26
CA ALA A 97 -2.58 2.28 -14.07
C ALA A 97 -2.90 3.70 -13.56
N LYS A 98 -2.00 4.28 -12.75
CA LYS A 98 -2.09 5.66 -12.26
C LYS A 98 -1.47 6.70 -13.20
N GLN A 99 -1.06 6.30 -14.41
CA GLN A 99 -0.40 7.15 -15.40
C GLN A 99 0.81 7.92 -14.83
N VAL A 100 1.53 7.28 -13.91
CA VAL A 100 2.75 7.84 -13.31
C VAL A 100 3.86 7.87 -14.35
N ARG A 101 4.67 8.93 -14.33
CA ARG A 101 5.82 9.07 -15.25
C ARG A 101 6.74 7.85 -15.15
N GLU A 102 7.18 7.35 -16.31
CA GLU A 102 8.00 6.13 -16.42
C GLU A 102 9.19 6.09 -15.45
N GLN A 103 9.95 7.20 -15.29
CA GLN A 103 11.11 7.26 -14.38
C GLN A 103 10.71 7.08 -12.92
N GLN A 104 9.53 7.57 -12.53
CA GLN A 104 9.02 7.41 -11.16
C GLN A 104 8.55 5.97 -10.92
N VAL A 105 7.97 5.32 -11.94
CA VAL A 105 7.63 3.89 -11.88
C VAL A 105 8.88 3.04 -11.68
N ILE A 106 9.94 3.27 -12.47
CA ILE A 106 11.23 2.56 -12.34
C ILE A 106 11.82 2.75 -10.94
N ARG A 107 11.87 4.00 -10.43
CA ARG A 107 12.36 4.29 -9.07
C ARG A 107 11.55 3.57 -7.99
N ALA A 108 10.23 3.50 -8.16
CA ALA A 108 9.36 2.78 -7.25
C ALA A 108 9.64 1.26 -7.27
N MET A 109 9.83 0.67 -8.45
CA MET A 109 10.23 -0.74 -8.59
C MET A 109 11.56 -1.02 -7.88
N GLU A 110 12.58 -0.17 -8.07
CA GLU A 110 13.88 -0.29 -7.40
C GLU A 110 13.72 -0.20 -5.88
N THR A 111 12.88 0.72 -5.40
CA THR A 111 12.59 0.87 -3.96
C THR A 111 11.95 -0.39 -3.39
N VAL A 112 10.98 -0.98 -4.09
CA VAL A 112 10.35 -2.24 -3.67
C VAL A 112 11.37 -3.38 -3.67
N ARG A 113 12.13 -3.57 -4.75
CA ARG A 113 13.18 -4.61 -4.82
C ARG A 113 14.17 -4.48 -3.66
N SER A 114 14.70 -3.28 -3.43
CA SER A 114 15.69 -3.03 -2.36
C SER A 114 15.11 -3.30 -0.97
N ARG A 115 13.84 -2.96 -0.73
CA ARG A 115 13.13 -3.27 0.51
C ARG A 115 13.02 -4.77 0.75
N TYR A 116 12.63 -5.54 -0.25
CA TYR A 116 12.55 -7.01 -0.15
C TYR A 116 13.92 -7.66 -0.01
N ALA A 117 14.96 -7.13 -0.67
CA ALA A 117 16.32 -7.62 -0.51
C ALA A 117 16.82 -7.47 0.94
N TYR A 118 16.59 -6.29 1.54
CA TYR A 118 16.90 -6.04 2.95
C TYR A 118 16.10 -6.94 3.88
N ALA A 119 14.78 -7.07 3.64
CA ALA A 119 13.90 -7.91 4.44
C ALA A 119 14.30 -9.41 4.39
N ASN A 120 14.65 -9.92 3.20
CA ASN A 120 15.10 -11.30 3.02
C ASN A 120 16.41 -11.59 3.76
N ARG A 121 17.34 -10.62 3.77
CA ARG A 121 18.56 -10.74 4.55
C ARG A 121 18.25 -10.92 6.04
N LEU A 122 17.38 -10.08 6.61
CA LEU A 122 16.98 -10.20 8.02
C LEU A 122 16.19 -11.48 8.30
N ALA A 123 15.33 -11.92 7.38
CA ALA A 123 14.56 -13.16 7.52
C ALA A 123 15.48 -14.40 7.61
N LYS A 124 16.50 -14.47 6.75
CA LYS A 124 17.50 -15.55 6.76
C LYS A 124 18.35 -15.61 8.03
N THR A 125 18.44 -14.51 8.78
CA THR A 125 19.16 -14.51 10.05
C THR A 125 18.30 -14.97 11.23
N LEU A 126 16.99 -15.16 11.02
CA LEU A 126 16.03 -15.62 12.01
C LEU A 126 15.64 -17.10 11.82
N SER A 127 15.55 -17.57 10.58
CA SER A 127 15.04 -18.91 10.24
C SER A 127 15.87 -19.54 9.12
N ASP A 128 15.99 -20.87 9.15
CA ASP A 128 16.57 -21.67 8.06
C ASP A 128 15.47 -22.34 7.21
N ASP A 129 14.25 -22.46 7.75
CA ASP A 129 13.10 -22.97 7.00
C ASP A 129 12.67 -21.97 5.92
N LYS A 130 12.53 -22.47 4.68
CA LYS A 130 12.22 -21.65 3.51
C LYS A 130 10.86 -20.95 3.61
N ALA A 131 9.83 -21.63 4.10
CA ALA A 131 8.49 -21.06 4.20
C ALA A 131 8.44 -19.95 5.26
N ASN A 132 9.16 -20.12 6.37
CA ASN A 132 9.33 -19.12 7.41
C ASN A 132 10.14 -17.92 6.92
N ILE A 133 11.23 -18.13 6.16
CA ILE A 133 12.00 -17.05 5.53
C ILE A 133 11.10 -16.22 4.61
N ASP A 134 10.31 -16.87 3.76
CA ASP A 134 9.40 -16.18 2.84
C ASP A 134 8.34 -15.37 3.61
N THR A 135 7.76 -15.93 4.68
CA THR A 135 6.78 -15.25 5.56
C THR A 135 7.38 -14.04 6.29
N LEU A 136 8.57 -14.19 6.86
CA LEU A 136 9.30 -13.12 7.55
C LEU A 136 9.69 -12.02 6.57
N THR A 137 10.19 -12.38 5.38
CA THR A 137 10.55 -11.44 4.32
C THR A 137 9.39 -10.52 3.98
N HIS A 138 8.20 -11.08 3.71
CA HIS A 138 7.01 -10.28 3.42
C HIS A 138 6.61 -9.40 4.60
N SER A 139 6.64 -9.93 5.82
CA SER A 139 6.20 -9.20 7.00
C SER A 139 7.15 -8.05 7.37
N ILE A 140 8.46 -8.24 7.21
CA ILE A 140 9.47 -7.19 7.41
C ILE A 140 9.33 -6.12 6.31
N ALA A 141 9.24 -6.52 5.04
CA ALA A 141 9.05 -5.59 3.94
C ALA A 141 7.77 -4.76 4.11
N ASP A 142 6.67 -5.36 4.53
CA ASP A 142 5.42 -4.64 4.80
C ASP A 142 5.51 -3.70 5.99
N SER A 143 6.26 -4.07 7.03
CA SER A 143 6.52 -3.18 8.17
C SER A 143 7.28 -1.93 7.72
N MET A 144 8.30 -2.10 6.88
CA MET A 144 9.06 -0.98 6.30
C MET A 144 8.20 -0.12 5.37
N ALA A 145 7.32 -0.75 4.58
CA ALA A 145 6.36 -0.04 3.74
C ALA A 145 5.41 0.83 4.58
N ALA A 146 5.08 0.39 5.79
CA ALA A 146 4.26 1.09 6.76
C ALA A 146 5.04 2.08 7.65
N GLY A 147 6.29 2.42 7.30
CA GLY A 147 7.07 3.46 7.99
C GLY A 147 8.05 2.95 9.04
N MET A 148 8.22 1.63 9.20
CA MET A 148 9.25 1.10 10.09
C MET A 148 10.66 1.38 9.53
N LYS A 149 11.49 2.06 10.33
CA LYS A 149 12.88 2.41 9.95
C LYS A 149 13.81 1.19 10.08
N SER A 150 14.74 1.03 9.13
CA SER A 150 15.73 -0.07 9.12
C SER A 150 16.50 -0.21 10.44
N ARG A 151 17.07 0.89 10.97
CA ARG A 151 17.82 0.87 12.24
C ARG A 151 17.01 0.26 13.41
N ASN A 152 15.73 0.61 13.49
CA ASN A 152 14.86 0.12 14.56
C ASN A 152 14.46 -1.34 14.32
N MET A 153 14.36 -1.78 13.06
CA MET A 153 14.17 -3.19 12.73
C MET A 153 15.42 -4.01 13.11
N ASP A 154 16.61 -3.56 12.70
CA ASP A 154 17.89 -4.22 13.00
C ASP A 154 18.02 -4.48 14.51
N ALA A 155 17.78 -3.46 15.35
CA ALA A 155 17.85 -3.58 16.80
C ALA A 155 16.91 -4.65 17.39
N ILE A 156 15.70 -4.82 16.83
CA ILE A 156 14.76 -5.85 17.28
C ILE A 156 15.21 -7.24 16.81
N ILE A 157 15.73 -7.35 15.57
CA ILE A 157 16.26 -8.61 15.05
C ILE A 157 17.47 -9.07 15.86
N ASP A 158 18.41 -8.17 16.18
CA ASP A 158 19.57 -8.46 17.02
C ASP A 158 19.15 -8.95 18.42
N GLN A 159 18.10 -8.36 18.98
CA GLN A 159 17.55 -8.80 20.26
C GLN A 159 16.91 -10.20 20.17
N LEU A 160 16.14 -10.49 19.11
CA LEU A 160 15.58 -11.82 18.86
C LEU A 160 16.69 -12.87 18.73
N GLN A 161 17.79 -12.55 18.04
CA GLN A 161 18.92 -13.45 17.89
C GLN A 161 19.64 -13.71 19.21
N THR A 162 19.85 -12.67 20.00
CA THR A 162 20.47 -12.79 21.33
C THR A 162 19.62 -13.69 22.22
N GLN A 163 18.30 -13.48 22.23
CA GLN A 163 17.37 -14.34 22.95
C GLN A 163 17.40 -15.78 22.44
N SER A 164 17.43 -15.98 21.12
CA SER A 164 17.53 -17.31 20.50
C SER A 164 18.78 -18.05 20.97
N ARG A 165 19.95 -17.39 20.98
CA ARG A 165 21.23 -17.96 21.44
C ARG A 165 21.22 -18.32 22.93
N GLN A 166 20.61 -17.48 23.77
CA GLN A 166 20.52 -17.74 25.20
C GLN A 166 19.58 -18.91 25.53
N GLN A 167 18.57 -19.17 24.69
CA GLN A 167 17.56 -20.19 24.92
C GLN A 167 17.80 -21.50 24.15
N THR A 168 18.87 -21.58 23.34
CA THR A 168 19.13 -22.76 22.47
C THR A 168 19.40 -24.04 23.28
N ALA A 169 19.86 -23.93 24.54
CA ALA A 169 20.07 -25.11 25.38
C ALA A 169 18.77 -25.80 25.82
N THR A 170 17.62 -25.11 25.77
CA THR A 170 16.36 -25.60 26.35
C THR A 170 15.14 -25.50 25.43
N ARG A 171 15.15 -24.68 24.38
CA ARG A 171 14.00 -24.47 23.48
C ARG A 171 14.15 -25.10 22.10
N ASN A 172 13.01 -25.53 21.57
CA ASN A 172 12.89 -26.06 20.22
C ASN A 172 13.03 -24.94 19.16
N ARG A 173 13.78 -25.19 18.08
CA ARG A 173 13.94 -24.29 16.92
C ARG A 173 12.59 -23.79 16.39
N THR A 174 11.59 -24.67 16.35
CA THR A 174 10.22 -24.33 15.92
C THR A 174 9.59 -23.23 16.79
N GLU A 175 9.82 -23.23 18.10
CA GLU A 175 9.28 -22.19 18.98
C GLU A 175 9.95 -20.82 18.73
N MET A 176 11.24 -20.82 18.40
CA MET A 176 11.98 -19.61 18.05
C MET A 176 11.50 -19.02 16.74
N ASP A 177 11.26 -19.86 15.73
CA ASP A 177 10.72 -19.41 14.45
C ASP A 177 9.30 -18.82 14.62
N GLN A 178 8.45 -19.46 15.43
CA GLN A 178 7.12 -18.93 15.77
C GLN A 178 7.19 -17.60 16.54
N LEU A 179 8.15 -17.46 17.47
CA LEU A 179 8.38 -16.22 18.19
C LEU A 179 8.81 -15.11 17.23
N ALA A 180 9.75 -15.37 16.32
CA ALA A 180 10.18 -14.42 15.32
C ALA A 180 9.02 -13.97 14.42
N ILE A 181 8.22 -14.92 13.92
CA ILE A 181 7.04 -14.62 13.08
C ILE A 181 6.03 -13.75 13.84
N GLN A 182 5.64 -14.12 15.07
CA GLN A 182 4.68 -13.31 15.83
C GLN A 182 5.24 -11.95 16.21
N THR A 183 6.55 -11.85 16.45
CA THR A 183 7.22 -10.57 16.72
C THR A 183 7.14 -9.63 15.52
N VAL A 184 7.55 -10.09 14.34
CA VAL A 184 7.49 -9.27 13.11
C VAL A 184 6.05 -8.94 12.73
N GLN A 185 5.11 -9.88 12.89
CA GLN A 185 3.69 -9.58 12.68
C GLN A 185 3.17 -8.50 13.63
N THR A 186 3.63 -8.48 14.89
CA THR A 186 3.28 -7.44 15.86
C THR A 186 3.82 -6.08 15.42
N ILE A 187 5.10 -6.03 15.00
CA ILE A 187 5.74 -4.82 14.45
C ILE A 187 4.94 -4.30 13.24
N ARG A 188 4.57 -5.19 12.31
CA ARG A 188 3.79 -4.84 11.12
C ARG A 188 2.44 -4.24 11.48
N THR A 189 1.71 -4.85 12.42
CA THR A 189 0.43 -4.34 12.89
C THR A 189 0.59 -2.95 13.51
N MET A 190 1.59 -2.76 14.39
CA MET A 190 1.89 -1.47 14.98
C MET A 190 2.24 -0.41 13.93
N ALA A 191 3.15 -0.70 13.01
CA ALA A 191 3.54 0.22 11.95
C ALA A 191 2.34 0.63 11.06
N ARG A 192 1.48 -0.33 10.69
CA ARG A 192 0.29 -0.06 9.86
C ARG A 192 -0.74 0.84 10.50
N MET A 193 -0.79 0.90 11.83
CA MET A 193 -1.67 1.84 12.54
C MET A 193 -0.99 3.20 12.79
N GLY A 194 0.17 3.44 12.16
CA GLY A 194 0.85 4.73 12.21
C GLY A 194 1.67 4.99 13.46
N TYR A 195 1.95 3.97 14.28
CA TYR A 195 2.84 4.13 15.43
C TYR A 195 4.26 4.47 14.95
N ASP A 196 4.90 5.47 15.58
CA ASP A 196 6.28 5.81 15.24
C ASP A 196 7.21 4.62 15.47
N SER A 197 8.12 4.40 14.52
CA SER A 197 9.06 3.27 14.51
C SER A 197 9.87 3.10 15.80
N SER A 198 10.21 4.19 16.52
CA SER A 198 10.94 4.11 17.79
C SER A 198 10.06 3.61 18.94
N LYS A 199 8.78 4.02 18.96
CA LYS A 199 7.77 3.51 19.91
C LYS A 199 7.49 2.03 19.68
N VAL A 200 7.39 1.62 18.41
CA VAL A 200 7.25 0.20 18.03
C VAL A 200 8.45 -0.60 18.54
N ALA A 201 9.67 -0.13 18.29
CA ALA A 201 10.88 -0.81 18.75
C ALA A 201 11.01 -0.88 20.27
N SER A 202 10.65 0.20 20.98
CA SER A 202 10.67 0.20 22.44
C SER A 202 9.68 -0.82 23.02
N ALA A 203 8.44 -0.82 22.53
CA ALA A 203 7.39 -1.72 23.03
C ALA A 203 7.73 -3.20 22.75
N VAL A 204 8.12 -3.52 21.52
CA VAL A 204 8.49 -4.89 21.14
C VAL A 204 9.79 -5.32 21.83
N GLY A 205 10.80 -4.45 21.91
CA GLY A 205 12.03 -4.73 22.63
C GLY A 205 11.81 -4.96 24.12
N GLN A 206 10.87 -4.25 24.75
CA GLN A 206 10.48 -4.50 26.13
C GLN A 206 9.78 -5.86 26.29
N ALA A 207 8.88 -6.23 25.39
CA ALA A 207 8.24 -7.55 25.40
C ALA A 207 9.27 -8.68 25.29
N LEU A 208 10.27 -8.53 24.40
CA LEU A 208 11.36 -9.49 24.26
C LEU A 208 12.29 -9.53 25.49
N ARG A 209 12.58 -8.38 26.13
CA ARG A 209 13.35 -8.33 27.39
C ARG A 209 12.62 -9.04 28.54
N ASN A 210 11.29 -8.94 28.54
CA ASN A 210 10.41 -9.66 29.45
C ASN A 210 10.15 -11.11 29.02
N GLN A 211 10.95 -11.63 28.07
CA GLN A 211 10.94 -13.01 27.61
C GLN A 211 9.59 -13.51 27.07
N TYR A 212 8.81 -12.62 26.45
CA TYR A 212 7.52 -13.00 25.87
C TYR A 212 7.66 -14.19 24.91
N THR A 213 6.76 -15.15 25.07
CA THR A 213 6.57 -16.30 24.19
C THR A 213 5.84 -15.89 22.90
N HIS A 214 5.83 -16.78 21.92
CA HIS A 214 5.09 -16.54 20.68
C HIS A 214 3.58 -16.36 20.92
N GLN A 215 2.98 -17.04 21.92
CA GLN A 215 1.58 -16.87 22.29
C GLN A 215 1.33 -15.49 22.91
N GLU A 216 2.20 -15.03 23.80
CA GLU A 216 2.08 -13.70 24.41
C GLU A 216 2.26 -12.58 23.36
N MET A 217 3.18 -12.75 22.40
CA MET A 217 3.31 -11.84 21.26
C MET A 217 2.05 -11.83 20.38
N LYS A 218 1.46 -12.99 20.11
CA LYS A 218 0.19 -13.10 19.38
C LYS A 218 -0.94 -12.38 20.12
N GLN A 219 -1.03 -12.55 21.44
CA GLN A 219 -2.02 -11.86 22.28
C GLN A 219 -1.78 -10.35 22.33
N LEU A 220 -0.52 -9.91 22.43
CA LEU A 220 -0.14 -8.50 22.35
C LEU A 220 -0.62 -7.87 21.04
N ARG A 221 -0.33 -8.53 19.90
CA ARG A 221 -0.82 -8.10 18.58
C ARG A 221 -2.33 -8.00 18.52
N ALA A 222 -3.05 -9.00 19.02
CA ALA A 222 -4.51 -9.01 19.03
C ALA A 222 -5.10 -7.86 19.87
N ARG A 223 -4.52 -7.57 21.05
CA ARG A 223 -4.92 -6.45 21.90
C ARG A 223 -4.72 -5.11 21.20
N ILE A 224 -3.54 -4.91 20.61
CA ILE A 224 -3.21 -3.70 19.86
C ILE A 224 -4.18 -3.47 18.70
N ALA A 225 -4.50 -4.53 17.93
CA ALA A 225 -5.46 -4.44 16.83
C ALA A 225 -6.86 -4.06 17.33
N LYS A 226 -7.34 -4.68 18.42
CA LYS A 226 -8.65 -4.40 19.00
C LYS A 226 -8.77 -2.97 19.53
N GLN A 227 -7.76 -2.50 20.26
CA GLN A 227 -7.77 -1.16 20.86
C GLN A 227 -7.88 -0.06 19.80
N THR A 228 -7.16 -0.22 18.69
CA THR A 228 -7.16 0.78 17.60
C THR A 228 -8.53 0.92 16.95
N HIS A 229 -9.30 -0.17 16.81
CA HIS A 229 -10.68 -0.10 16.31
C HIS A 229 -11.60 0.65 17.27
N GLN A 230 -11.41 0.50 18.58
CA GLN A 230 -12.21 1.20 19.59
C GLN A 230 -11.89 2.71 19.61
N ASP A 231 -10.61 3.05 19.58
CA ASP A 231 -10.16 4.45 19.60
C ASP A 231 -10.58 5.20 18.33
N LEU A 232 -10.44 4.57 17.16
CA LEU A 232 -10.87 5.14 15.89
C LEU A 232 -12.39 5.30 15.82
N GLY A 233 -13.14 4.28 16.27
CA GLY A 233 -14.60 4.35 16.33
C GLY A 233 -15.08 5.48 17.23
N ARG A 234 -14.41 5.68 18.38
CA ARG A 234 -14.70 6.79 19.28
C ARG A 234 -14.38 8.15 18.65
N LEU A 235 -13.22 8.28 17.99
CA LEU A 235 -12.82 9.53 17.33
C LEU A 235 -13.83 9.93 16.23
N VAL A 236 -14.19 8.97 15.38
CA VAL A 236 -15.18 9.17 14.30
C VAL A 236 -16.55 9.52 14.90
N ALA A 237 -17.00 8.79 15.93
CA ALA A 237 -18.26 9.10 16.61
C ALA A 237 -18.26 10.50 17.23
N THR A 238 -17.17 10.93 17.87
CA THR A 238 -17.06 12.29 18.44
C THR A 238 -17.02 13.37 17.37
N GLN A 239 -16.35 13.11 16.23
CA GLN A 239 -16.29 14.04 15.11
C GLN A 239 -17.69 14.23 14.47
N HIS A 240 -18.46 13.15 14.33
CA HIS A 240 -19.82 13.23 13.80
C HIS A 240 -20.84 13.77 14.80
N ALA A 241 -20.73 13.43 16.09
CA ALA A 241 -21.59 13.98 17.13
C ALA A 241 -21.47 15.51 17.21
N GLY A 242 -20.26 16.05 17.04
CA GLY A 242 -20.03 17.50 16.98
C GLY A 242 -20.70 18.19 15.77
N SER A 243 -20.83 17.49 14.64
CA SER A 243 -21.51 18.02 13.44
C SER A 243 -23.04 17.89 13.49
N ILE A 244 -23.59 16.91 14.21
CA ILE A 244 -25.05 16.70 14.33
C ILE A 244 -25.64 17.60 15.43
N GLY A 245 -24.88 17.89 16.49
CA GLY A 245 -25.34 18.72 17.60
C GLY A 245 -25.46 20.23 17.28
N LYS A 246 -24.81 20.71 16.21
CA LYS A 246 -25.06 22.04 15.65
C LYS A 246 -26.16 21.91 14.61
N GLY A 247 -27.41 21.88 15.07
CA GLY A 247 -28.58 21.96 14.20
C GLY A 247 -28.46 23.14 13.25
N SER A 248 -28.17 22.86 11.98
CA SER A 248 -28.58 23.73 10.90
C SER A 248 -30.09 23.83 10.99
N ASN A 249 -30.59 24.95 11.52
CA ASN A 249 -31.99 25.33 11.43
C ASN A 249 -32.34 25.63 9.95
N ASP A 250 -32.30 24.61 9.08
CA ASP A 250 -32.87 24.66 7.73
C ASP A 250 -34.38 24.36 7.77
N GLY A 251 -35.04 24.97 8.74
CA GLY A 251 -36.46 25.25 8.71
C GLY A 251 -36.68 26.69 8.27
N SER A 252 -36.35 27.03 7.03
CA SER A 252 -36.86 28.26 6.41
C SER A 252 -37.04 28.09 4.91
N ALA A 253 -38.18 27.47 4.57
CA ALA A 253 -38.84 27.70 3.30
C ALA A 253 -39.22 29.20 3.21
N GLY A 254 -38.88 29.85 2.10
CA GLY A 254 -39.43 31.14 1.69
C GLY A 254 -38.46 32.32 1.82
N GLY A 255 -38.03 32.88 0.68
CA GLY A 255 -37.25 34.11 0.68
C GLY A 255 -36.59 34.44 -0.65
N SER A 256 -37.39 34.87 -1.63
CA SER A 256 -36.92 35.59 -2.82
C SER A 256 -36.15 36.85 -2.40
N GLY A 257 -34.92 37.02 -2.88
CA GLY A 257 -34.15 38.24 -2.59
C GLY A 257 -32.97 38.40 -3.55
N ALA A 258 -33.21 39.14 -4.64
CA ALA A 258 -32.16 39.71 -5.45
C ALA A 258 -31.43 40.81 -4.65
N GLY A 259 -30.11 40.86 -4.73
CA GLY A 259 -29.32 41.93 -4.12
C GLY A 259 -27.84 41.77 -4.42
N GLY A 260 -27.34 42.56 -5.37
CA GLY A 260 -25.91 42.73 -5.61
C GLY A 260 -25.23 43.44 -4.44
N GLY A 261 -23.92 43.25 -4.33
CA GLY A 261 -23.11 43.90 -3.31
C GLY A 261 -21.63 43.59 -3.48
N SER A 262 -20.97 44.39 -4.31
CA SER A 262 -19.52 44.58 -4.32
C SER A 262 -19.06 45.09 -2.94
N GLY A 263 -18.10 44.40 -2.33
CA GLY A 263 -17.55 44.75 -1.02
C GLY A 263 -16.04 44.55 -0.99
N SER A 264 -15.32 45.61 -1.35
CA SER A 264 -13.88 45.77 -1.16
C SER A 264 -13.58 45.92 0.34
N GLY A 265 -12.78 45.01 0.92
CA GLY A 265 -12.40 45.05 2.33
C GLY A 265 -10.89 45.01 2.49
N SER A 266 -10.27 46.18 2.58
CA SER A 266 -8.88 46.41 2.96
C SER A 266 -8.76 46.52 4.48
N GLY A 267 -7.70 45.95 5.07
CA GLY A 267 -7.14 46.40 6.33
C GLY A 267 -7.04 45.34 7.44
N GLY A 268 -5.88 45.28 8.10
CA GLY A 268 -5.77 44.66 9.42
C GLY A 268 -4.43 43.97 9.70
N SER A 269 -3.40 44.77 9.99
CA SER A 269 -2.09 44.36 10.49
C SER A 269 -2.15 43.70 11.88
N GLY A 270 -1.18 42.82 12.18
CA GLY A 270 -0.72 42.59 13.56
C GLY A 270 -0.52 41.14 13.97
N GLY A 271 0.72 40.76 14.31
CA GLY A 271 0.99 39.54 15.05
C GLY A 271 2.33 38.89 14.71
N GLY A 272 3.43 39.46 15.22
CA GLY A 272 4.72 38.80 15.23
C GLY A 272 4.67 37.54 16.09
N GLY A 273 5.23 36.45 15.56
CA GLY A 273 5.36 35.17 16.24
C GLY A 273 6.55 34.40 15.69
N SER A 274 7.62 34.42 16.46
CA SER A 274 8.93 33.85 16.18
C SER A 274 8.92 32.34 16.04
N GLY A 275 9.73 31.83 15.11
CA GLY A 275 10.57 30.64 15.28
C GLY A 275 9.90 29.26 15.33
N GLY A 276 10.21 28.42 14.35
CA GLY A 276 9.98 26.99 14.49
C GLY A 276 10.14 26.18 13.21
N GLY A 277 11.38 25.75 12.95
CA GLY A 277 11.77 24.53 12.23
C GLY A 277 10.84 23.95 11.17
N GLY A 278 11.25 24.11 9.91
CA GLY A 278 10.72 23.31 8.82
C GLY A 278 10.99 21.81 9.03
N SER A 279 9.95 21.00 8.81
CA SER A 279 10.10 19.58 8.54
C SER A 279 9.13 19.16 7.47
N GLY A 280 9.70 18.94 6.28
CA GLY A 280 9.36 17.89 5.31
C GLY A 280 7.89 17.53 5.11
N GLY A 281 7.37 17.96 3.96
CA GLY A 281 6.11 17.45 3.42
C GLY A 281 6.11 15.93 3.33
N SER A 282 5.03 15.33 3.83
CA SER A 282 4.69 13.93 3.64
C SER A 282 3.44 13.87 2.76
N GLY A 283 3.62 13.31 1.57
CA GLY A 283 2.61 13.25 0.52
C GLY A 283 1.35 12.51 0.95
N GLY A 284 0.21 13.05 0.50
CA GLY A 284 -1.09 12.41 0.61
C GLY A 284 -1.12 11.09 -0.16
N GLY A 285 -1.35 10.01 0.57
CA GLY A 285 -1.71 8.71 0.02
C GLY A 285 -3.23 8.54 0.10
N SER A 286 -3.93 8.82 -0.99
CA SER A 286 -5.34 8.48 -1.15
C SER A 286 -5.49 6.96 -1.26
N GLY A 287 -5.87 6.31 -0.17
CA GLY A 287 -6.26 4.90 -0.13
C GLY A 287 -7.71 4.74 -0.59
N GLY A 288 -7.92 4.59 -1.89
CA GLY A 288 -9.20 4.15 -2.45
C GLY A 288 -9.32 2.63 -2.32
N GLY A 289 -10.22 2.17 -1.45
CA GLY A 289 -10.61 0.77 -1.37
C GLY A 289 -11.69 0.45 -2.42
N SER A 290 -11.37 -0.41 -3.37
CA SER A 290 -12.35 -1.03 -4.26
C SER A 290 -12.90 -2.29 -3.59
N GLY A 291 -14.13 -2.20 -3.11
CA GLY A 291 -14.94 -3.34 -2.70
C GLY A 291 -15.36 -4.13 -3.94
N GLY A 292 -14.80 -5.34 -4.08
CA GLY A 292 -15.29 -6.35 -5.01
C GLY A 292 -16.29 -7.25 -4.28
N SER A 293 -17.51 -7.34 -4.81
CA SER A 293 -18.47 -8.37 -4.45
C SER A 293 -19.06 -8.93 -5.74
N GLY A 294 -18.36 -9.92 -6.29
CA GLY A 294 -18.91 -10.83 -7.29
C GLY A 294 -19.42 -12.08 -6.58
N GLY A 295 -20.62 -12.54 -6.94
CA GLY A 295 -21.17 -13.80 -6.44
C GLY A 295 -22.66 -13.94 -6.72
N GLY A 296 -23.02 -14.33 -7.94
CA GLY A 296 -24.41 -14.57 -8.34
C GLY A 296 -24.50 -15.45 -9.59
N GLY A 297 -23.85 -16.62 -9.57
CA GLY A 297 -24.03 -17.65 -10.59
C GLY A 297 -25.16 -18.58 -10.16
N ALA A 298 -26.35 -18.37 -10.71
CA ALA A 298 -27.50 -19.26 -10.53
C ALA A 298 -27.25 -20.59 -11.27
N GLY A 299 -27.47 -21.69 -10.54
CA GLY A 299 -27.42 -23.05 -11.08
C GLY A 299 -28.55 -23.33 -12.05
N GLY A 300 -28.22 -24.00 -13.15
CA GLY A 300 -29.19 -24.65 -14.03
C GLY A 300 -29.22 -26.15 -13.74
N PRO A 301 -30.40 -26.77 -13.52
CA PRO A 301 -30.55 -28.21 -13.55
C PRO A 301 -30.95 -28.67 -14.97
N GLY A 302 -30.21 -29.62 -15.50
CA GLY A 302 -30.58 -30.41 -16.67
C GLY A 302 -29.60 -31.57 -16.75
N GLY A 303 -29.99 -32.84 -16.76
CA GLY A 303 -31.25 -33.44 -17.15
C GLY A 303 -30.91 -34.58 -18.10
N ALA A 304 -31.24 -35.81 -17.70
CA ALA A 304 -31.44 -37.01 -18.51
C ALA A 304 -30.32 -37.45 -19.48
N LYS A 305 -29.67 -38.57 -19.19
CA LYS A 305 -30.02 -39.91 -19.71
C LYS A 305 -29.15 -40.98 -19.06
#